data_AF-A0A928JJY2-F1
#
_entry.id   AF-A0A928JJY2-F1
#
_cell.length_a   1.000
_cell.length_b   1.000
_cell.length_c   1.000
_cell.angle_alpha   90.00
_cell.angle_beta   90.00
_cell.angle_gamma   90.00
#
_symmetry.space_group_name_H-M   'P 1'
#
loop_
_entity.id
_entity.type
_entity.pdbx_description
1 polymer ?
#
loop_
_entity_poly.entity_id
_entity_poly.type
_entity_poly.pdbx_seq_one_letter_code
_entity_poly.pdbx_strand_id
1 'polypeptide(L)'
;TWETTSDIAEALNLGFAIAFEGDPLMTEHIYADSFVVKIIQNFDDNGTYTTSYERDSVEKAVANLKIDLRDNVTNYLSAVIKQQGANLTVNQLLAFMGYSSVDGLINEMITPEMVESLSAPAKGTYRIEGNKLYMTSDGEEDGYYENFTLTEDTLTLTSNSLGEMTSLYPTVFTRVN
;
A
#
# COMPACT_ATOMS: atom_id res chain seq x y z
N THR A 1 -10.46 -18.96 -7.71
CA THR A 1 -9.53 -17.88 -7.34
C THR A 1 -9.64 -16.75 -8.34
N TRP A 2 -9.49 -15.51 -7.88
CA TRP A 2 -9.52 -14.31 -8.69
C TRP A 2 -8.21 -13.55 -8.51
N GLU A 3 -7.56 -13.13 -9.58
CA GLU A 3 -6.28 -12.43 -9.53
C GLU A 3 -6.33 -11.09 -10.25
N THR A 4 -5.64 -10.08 -9.72
CA THR A 4 -5.41 -8.81 -10.41
C THR A 4 -3.99 -8.29 -10.12
N THR A 5 -3.54 -7.32 -10.90
CA THR A 5 -2.34 -6.55 -10.63
C THR A 5 -2.74 -5.10 -10.56
N SER A 6 -2.42 -4.44 -9.46
CA SER A 6 -2.84 -3.07 -9.20
C SER A 6 -1.68 -2.26 -8.64
N ASP A 7 -1.59 -1.01 -9.07
CA ASP A 7 -0.74 -0.03 -8.43
C ASP A 7 -1.49 0.57 -7.25
N ILE A 8 -0.99 0.32 -6.04
CA ILE A 8 -1.59 0.80 -4.79
C ILE A 8 -0.79 1.97 -4.18
N ALA A 9 0.04 2.66 -4.96
CA ALA A 9 0.84 3.79 -4.48
C ALA A 9 0.01 4.91 -3.83
N GLU A 10 -1.17 5.23 -4.39
CA GLU A 10 -2.08 6.22 -3.78
C GLU A 10 -2.47 5.80 -2.35
N ALA A 11 -2.76 4.51 -2.14
CA ALA A 11 -3.09 3.99 -0.82
C ALA A 11 -1.93 4.04 0.16
N LEU A 12 -0.73 3.69 -0.32
CA LEU A 12 0.47 3.79 0.46
C LEU A 12 0.77 5.25 0.86
N ASN A 13 0.62 6.18 -0.08
CA ASN A 13 0.86 7.61 0.13
C ASN A 13 -0.16 8.24 1.09
N LEU A 14 -1.42 7.80 1.07
CA LEU A 14 -2.39 8.18 2.08
C LEU A 14 -1.94 7.73 3.48
N GLY A 15 -1.46 6.48 3.59
CA GLY A 15 -0.88 5.97 4.83
C GLY A 15 0.32 6.79 5.32
N PHE A 16 1.22 7.18 4.41
CA PHE A 16 2.32 8.10 4.73
C PHE A 16 1.84 9.47 5.17
N ALA A 17 0.88 10.07 4.49
CA ALA A 17 0.32 11.38 4.86
C ALA A 17 -0.29 11.36 6.26
N ILE A 18 -0.99 10.27 6.63
CA ILE A 18 -1.53 10.07 7.98
C ILE A 18 -0.39 9.88 8.99
N ALA A 19 0.61 9.06 8.69
CA ALA A 19 1.74 8.79 9.58
C ALA A 19 2.60 10.04 9.83
N PHE A 20 2.69 10.95 8.85
CA PHE A 20 3.46 12.19 8.91
C PHE A 20 2.59 13.40 9.22
N GLU A 21 1.38 13.21 9.74
CA GLU A 21 0.49 14.32 10.08
C GLU A 21 1.21 15.33 10.99
N GLY A 22 1.28 16.59 10.52
CA GLY A 22 2.00 17.66 11.22
C GLY A 22 3.45 17.90 10.79
N ASP A 23 3.99 17.09 9.86
CA ASP A 23 5.28 17.31 9.21
C ASP A 23 5.13 17.47 7.68
N PRO A 24 4.82 18.68 7.19
CA PRO A 24 4.65 18.94 5.75
C PRO A 24 5.89 18.62 4.93
N LEU A 25 7.08 18.72 5.53
CA LEU A 25 8.34 18.48 4.83
C LEU A 25 8.52 16.99 4.53
N MET A 26 8.13 16.13 5.46
CA MET A 26 8.06 14.68 5.21
C MET A 26 7.02 14.34 4.15
N THR A 27 5.81 14.89 4.21
CA THR A 27 4.77 14.61 3.21
C THR A 27 5.15 15.06 1.79
N GLU A 28 5.92 16.14 1.66
CA GLU A 28 6.37 16.64 0.35
C GLU A 28 7.48 15.78 -0.27
N HIS A 29 8.28 15.10 0.55
CA HIS A 29 9.47 14.40 0.08
C HIS A 29 9.37 12.88 0.15
N ILE A 30 8.56 12.32 1.05
CA ILE A 30 8.47 10.88 1.30
C ILE A 30 7.15 10.36 0.73
N TYR A 31 7.23 9.87 -0.50
CA TYR A 31 6.11 9.27 -1.22
C TYR A 31 6.60 8.14 -2.12
N ALA A 32 5.67 7.30 -2.57
CA ALA A 32 5.85 6.25 -3.56
C ALA A 32 5.30 6.72 -4.91
N ASP A 33 6.12 6.65 -5.97
CA ASP A 33 5.65 6.87 -7.34
C ASP A 33 4.81 5.69 -7.85
N SER A 34 5.19 4.47 -7.47
CA SER A 34 4.49 3.23 -7.82
C SER A 34 4.64 2.18 -6.73
N PHE A 35 3.61 1.38 -6.53
CA PHE A 35 3.63 0.21 -5.65
C PHE A 35 2.74 -0.88 -6.26
N VAL A 36 3.29 -1.58 -7.26
CA VAL A 36 2.53 -2.56 -8.05
C VAL A 36 2.55 -3.92 -7.38
N VAL A 37 1.38 -4.41 -6.98
CA VAL A 37 1.20 -5.70 -6.33
C VAL A 37 0.21 -6.60 -7.06
N LYS A 38 0.46 -7.90 -7.02
CA LYS A 38 -0.50 -8.92 -7.44
C LYS A 38 -1.39 -9.30 -6.26
N ILE A 39 -2.70 -9.14 -6.44
CA ILE A 39 -3.73 -9.40 -5.44
C ILE A 39 -4.46 -10.69 -5.82
N ILE A 40 -4.68 -11.55 -4.84
CA ILE A 40 -5.37 -12.83 -4.95
C ILE A 40 -6.59 -12.77 -4.05
N GLN A 41 -7.76 -12.94 -4.65
CA GLN A 41 -9.04 -12.93 -3.96
C GLN A 41 -9.71 -14.30 -4.08
N ASN A 42 -10.12 -14.85 -2.93
CA ASN A 42 -10.89 -16.09 -2.83
C ASN A 42 -12.23 -15.80 -2.17
N PHE A 43 -13.28 -16.40 -2.71
CA PHE A 43 -14.63 -16.39 -2.17
C PHE A 43 -15.06 -17.85 -2.03
N ASP A 44 -15.33 -18.27 -0.80
CA ASP A 44 -15.68 -19.64 -0.45
C ASP A 44 -17.21 -19.80 -0.43
N ASP A 45 -17.71 -21.02 -0.69
CA ASP A 45 -19.15 -21.32 -0.75
C ASP A 45 -19.87 -21.15 0.60
N ASN A 46 -19.13 -21.12 1.71
CA ASN A 46 -19.65 -20.89 3.05
C ASN A 46 -19.87 -19.40 3.38
N GLY A 47 -19.62 -18.50 2.43
CA GLY A 47 -19.73 -17.05 2.62
C GLY A 47 -18.49 -16.39 3.26
N THR A 48 -17.33 -17.06 3.28
CA THR A 48 -16.06 -16.43 3.69
C THR A 48 -15.22 -15.99 2.51
N TYR A 49 -14.41 -14.96 2.69
CA TYR A 49 -13.43 -14.55 1.70
C TYR A 49 -12.02 -14.50 2.30
N THR A 50 -11.03 -14.61 1.42
CA THR A 50 -9.62 -14.29 1.74
C THR A 50 -9.06 -13.39 0.66
N THR A 51 -8.42 -12.31 1.06
CA THR A 51 -7.62 -11.41 0.20
C THR A 51 -6.17 -11.55 0.59
N SER A 52 -5.28 -11.85 -0.34
CA SER A 52 -3.85 -11.95 -0.08
C SER A 52 -3.05 -11.30 -1.20
N TYR A 53 -1.84 -10.85 -0.90
CA TYR A 53 -0.90 -10.39 -1.91
C TYR A 53 0.08 -11.51 -2.26
N GLU A 54 0.46 -11.62 -3.53
CA GLU A 54 1.53 -12.53 -3.92
C GLU A 54 2.86 -12.03 -3.34
N ARG A 55 3.54 -12.89 -2.57
CA ARG A 55 4.76 -12.54 -1.83
C ARG A 55 5.86 -11.98 -2.73
N ASP A 56 6.16 -12.64 -3.83
CA ASP A 56 7.23 -12.21 -4.76
C ASP A 56 6.93 -10.81 -5.34
N SER A 57 5.65 -10.55 -5.69
CA SER A 57 5.20 -9.23 -6.12
C SER A 57 5.36 -8.17 -5.02
N VAL A 58 5.05 -8.48 -3.76
CA VAL A 58 5.24 -7.53 -2.64
C VAL A 58 6.71 -7.26 -2.39
N GLU A 59 7.54 -8.31 -2.34
CA GLU A 59 8.99 -8.17 -2.14
C GLU A 59 9.63 -7.32 -3.25
N LYS A 60 9.19 -7.51 -4.50
CA LYS A 60 9.60 -6.68 -5.63
C LYS A 60 9.12 -5.23 -5.50
N ALA A 61 7.86 -5.00 -5.14
CA ALA A 61 7.32 -3.66 -4.94
C ALA A 61 8.07 -2.92 -3.84
N VAL A 62 8.37 -3.59 -2.71
CA VAL A 62 9.16 -3.04 -1.60
C VAL A 62 10.60 -2.74 -2.02
N ALA A 63 11.24 -3.62 -2.79
CA ALA A 63 12.58 -3.37 -3.29
C ALA A 63 12.64 -2.12 -4.18
N ASN A 64 11.64 -1.93 -5.04
CA ASN A 64 11.51 -0.73 -5.87
C ASN A 64 11.25 0.51 -5.02
N LEU A 65 10.31 0.44 -4.06
CA LEU A 65 10.03 1.52 -3.13
C LEU A 65 11.29 1.97 -2.38
N LYS A 66 12.12 1.02 -1.92
CA LYS A 66 13.39 1.35 -1.25
C LYS A 66 14.35 2.09 -2.17
N ILE A 67 14.34 1.81 -3.47
CA ILE A 67 15.15 2.54 -4.46
C ILE A 67 14.62 3.97 -4.60
N ASP A 68 13.32 4.13 -4.78
CA ASP A 68 12.68 5.45 -4.96
C ASP A 68 12.87 6.32 -3.70
N LEU A 69 12.76 5.71 -2.52
CA LEU A 69 12.95 6.39 -1.24
C LEU A 69 14.38 6.91 -1.02
N ARG A 70 15.40 6.40 -1.71
CA ARG A 70 16.79 6.88 -1.53
C ARG A 70 16.92 8.36 -1.87
N ASP A 71 16.43 8.74 -3.04
CA ASP A 71 16.53 10.12 -3.51
C ASP A 71 15.59 11.01 -2.70
N ASN A 72 14.38 10.52 -2.44
CA ASN A 72 13.35 11.18 -1.63
C ASN A 72 13.83 11.49 -0.19
N VAL A 73 14.38 10.51 0.52
CA VAL A 73 14.96 10.69 1.87
C VAL A 73 16.20 11.58 1.81
N THR A 74 17.06 11.45 0.80
CA THR A 74 18.23 12.33 0.64
C THR A 74 17.82 13.79 0.48
N ASN A 75 16.79 14.05 -0.32
CA ASN A 75 16.23 15.37 -0.55
C ASN A 75 15.58 15.93 0.72
N TYR A 76 14.80 15.12 1.43
CA TYR A 76 14.23 15.45 2.73
C TYR A 76 15.31 15.89 3.74
N LEU A 77 16.33 15.06 3.95
CA LEU A 77 17.43 15.37 4.88
C LEU A 77 18.19 16.64 4.46
N SER A 78 18.38 16.83 3.16
CA SER A 78 18.98 18.06 2.62
C SER A 78 18.13 19.30 2.90
N ALA A 79 16.81 19.18 2.83
CA ALA A 79 15.88 20.26 3.13
C ALA A 79 15.87 20.59 4.64
N VAL A 80 15.89 19.58 5.50
CA VAL A 80 16.00 19.76 6.97
C VAL A 80 17.27 20.53 7.33
N ILE A 81 18.42 20.14 6.76
CA ILE A 81 19.71 20.83 6.99
C ILE A 81 19.62 22.31 6.59
N LYS A 82 19.05 22.59 5.41
CA LYS A 82 18.87 23.96 4.91
C LYS A 82 17.93 24.77 5.80
N GLN A 83 16.82 24.19 6.22
CA GLN A 83 15.83 24.86 7.08
C GLN A 83 16.43 25.23 8.45
N GLN A 84 17.31 24.39 9.00
CA GLN A 84 18.00 24.65 10.26
C GLN A 84 19.20 25.62 10.11
N GLY A 85 19.54 26.03 8.88
CA GLY A 85 20.74 26.85 8.62
C GLY A 85 22.04 26.14 8.98
N ALA A 86 22.03 24.82 9.07
CA ALA A 86 23.18 24.03 9.47
C ALA A 86 24.16 23.88 8.30
N ASN A 87 25.45 24.05 8.56
CA ASN A 87 26.50 23.75 7.59
C ASN A 87 26.92 22.27 7.68
N LEU A 88 25.98 21.38 7.41
CA LEU A 88 26.17 19.93 7.46
C LEU A 88 25.89 19.31 6.09
N THR A 89 26.51 18.18 5.82
CA THR A 89 26.14 17.29 4.70
C THR A 89 25.15 16.23 5.19
N VAL A 90 24.40 15.61 4.27
CA VAL A 90 23.48 14.51 4.58
C VAL A 90 24.21 13.38 5.32
N ASN A 91 25.41 12.99 4.86
CA ASN A 91 26.20 11.94 5.51
C ASN A 91 26.59 12.28 6.96
N GLN A 92 26.89 13.55 7.24
CA GLN A 92 27.18 13.98 8.61
C GLN A 92 25.93 13.93 9.48
N LEU A 93 24.77 14.37 8.97
CA LEU A 93 23.50 14.25 9.67
C LEU A 93 23.14 12.78 9.96
N LEU A 94 23.27 11.90 8.97
CA LEU A 94 23.07 10.46 9.14
C LEU A 94 23.99 9.89 10.22
N ALA A 95 25.27 10.23 10.20
CA ALA A 95 26.22 9.78 11.22
C ALA A 95 25.83 10.29 12.62
N PHE A 96 25.34 11.53 12.75
CA PHE A 96 24.79 12.05 14.02
C PHE A 96 23.56 11.28 14.49
N MET A 97 22.71 10.83 13.55
CA MET A 97 21.54 10.01 13.82
C MET A 97 21.89 8.52 14.07
N GLY A 98 23.16 8.13 13.96
CA GLY A 98 23.61 6.75 14.17
C GLY A 98 23.57 5.86 12.92
N TYR A 99 23.32 6.43 11.74
CA TYR A 99 23.26 5.71 10.47
C TYR A 99 24.53 5.87 9.66
N SER A 100 24.95 4.78 9.00
CA SER A 100 26.09 4.79 8.08
C SER A 100 25.71 5.24 6.65
N SER A 101 24.44 5.15 6.28
CA SER A 101 23.93 5.50 4.95
C SER A 101 22.42 5.75 4.96
N VAL A 102 21.90 6.33 3.87
CA VAL A 102 20.46 6.47 3.61
C VAL A 102 19.80 5.09 3.53
N ASP A 103 20.48 4.10 2.94
CA ASP A 103 20.01 2.71 2.92
C ASP A 103 19.80 2.13 4.31
N GLY A 104 20.69 2.45 5.26
CA GLY A 104 20.55 2.05 6.65
C GLY A 104 19.26 2.59 7.27
N LEU A 105 19.00 3.89 7.06
CA LEU A 105 17.79 4.55 7.52
C LEU A 105 16.52 3.96 6.86
N ILE A 106 16.53 3.76 5.55
CA ILE A 106 15.39 3.19 4.82
C ILE A 106 15.08 1.76 5.28
N ASN A 107 16.09 0.95 5.58
CA ASN A 107 15.88 -0.41 6.09
C ASN A 107 15.31 -0.43 7.52
N GLU A 108 15.54 0.62 8.31
CA GLU A 108 14.88 0.80 9.61
C GLU A 108 13.43 1.29 9.44
N MET A 109 13.17 2.15 8.44
CA MET A 109 11.81 2.61 8.11
C MET A 109 10.92 1.50 7.53
N ILE A 110 11.49 0.60 6.72
CA ILE A 110 10.77 -0.53 6.09
C ILE A 110 11.41 -1.84 6.55
N THR A 111 10.88 -2.36 7.66
CA THR A 111 11.36 -3.58 8.28
C THR A 111 10.80 -4.83 7.58
N PRO A 112 11.50 -5.98 7.67
CA PRO A 112 10.97 -7.24 7.16
C PRO A 112 9.61 -7.62 7.75
N GLU A 113 9.37 -7.31 9.03
CA GLU A 113 8.09 -7.56 9.70
C GLU A 113 6.94 -6.75 9.06
N MET A 114 7.19 -5.50 8.66
CA MET A 114 6.20 -4.70 7.92
C MET A 114 5.88 -5.34 6.57
N VAL A 115 6.89 -5.88 5.87
CA VAL A 115 6.68 -6.59 4.59
C VAL A 115 5.87 -7.87 4.78
N GLU A 116 6.14 -8.62 5.85
CA GLU A 116 5.37 -9.80 6.22
C GLU A 116 3.92 -9.45 6.56
N SER A 117 3.70 -8.36 7.31
CA SER A 117 2.38 -7.85 7.66
C SER A 117 1.60 -7.40 6.42
N LEU A 118 2.24 -6.69 5.49
CA LEU A 118 1.63 -6.33 4.19
C LEU A 118 1.25 -7.54 3.36
N SER A 119 1.99 -8.64 3.49
CA SER A 119 1.73 -9.89 2.78
C SER A 119 0.73 -10.80 3.50
N ALA A 120 0.31 -10.44 4.71
CA ALA A 120 -0.59 -11.26 5.51
C ALA A 120 -1.98 -11.32 4.85
N PRO A 121 -2.59 -12.50 4.74
CA PRO A 121 -3.92 -12.62 4.17
C PRO A 121 -4.96 -11.96 5.10
N ALA A 122 -5.78 -11.08 4.53
CA ALA A 122 -6.99 -10.60 5.15
C ALA A 122 -8.11 -11.61 4.95
N LYS A 123 -8.98 -11.77 5.95
CA LYS A 123 -10.12 -12.69 5.93
C LYS A 123 -11.37 -11.99 6.42
N GLY A 124 -12.52 -12.51 6.02
CA GLY A 124 -13.80 -11.97 6.41
C GLY A 124 -14.97 -12.78 5.87
N THR A 125 -16.15 -12.19 5.96
CA THR A 125 -17.39 -12.73 5.40
C THR A 125 -17.89 -11.85 4.26
N TYR A 126 -18.58 -12.47 3.30
CA TYR A 126 -19.19 -11.76 2.20
C TYR A 126 -20.63 -12.22 1.97
N ARG A 127 -21.44 -11.31 1.42
CA ARG A 127 -22.77 -11.62 0.89
C ARG A 127 -23.04 -10.84 -0.38
N ILE A 128 -23.84 -11.42 -1.26
CA ILE A 128 -24.22 -10.81 -2.55
C ILE A 128 -25.70 -10.48 -2.51
N GLU A 129 -26.06 -9.24 -2.83
CA GLU A 129 -27.44 -8.81 -3.02
C GLU A 129 -27.57 -7.97 -4.29
N GLY A 130 -28.20 -8.53 -5.32
CA GLY A 130 -28.26 -7.90 -6.64
C GLY A 130 -26.85 -7.73 -7.23
N ASN A 131 -26.50 -6.49 -7.58
CA ASN A 131 -25.18 -6.12 -8.12
C ASN A 131 -24.21 -5.61 -7.04
N LYS A 132 -24.48 -5.89 -5.76
CA LYS A 132 -23.66 -5.45 -4.63
C LYS A 132 -22.97 -6.63 -3.96
N LEU A 133 -21.67 -6.47 -3.75
CA LEU A 133 -20.84 -7.35 -2.94
C LEU A 133 -20.62 -6.66 -1.61
N TYR A 134 -21.15 -7.23 -0.52
CA TYR A 134 -20.91 -6.75 0.83
C TYR A 134 -19.77 -7.57 1.44
N MET A 135 -18.81 -6.91 2.06
CA MET A 135 -17.64 -7.52 2.69
C MET A 135 -17.49 -6.97 4.10
N THR A 136 -17.26 -7.87 5.05
CA THR A 136 -16.99 -7.54 6.45
C THR A 136 -15.71 -8.25 6.86
N SER A 137 -14.71 -7.47 7.27
CA SER A 137 -13.44 -8.00 7.76
C SER A 137 -13.63 -8.76 9.07
N ASP A 138 -12.80 -9.79 9.30
CA ASP A 138 -12.82 -10.54 10.57
C ASP A 138 -12.58 -9.58 11.76
N GLY A 139 -13.55 -9.54 12.67
CA GLY A 139 -13.49 -8.71 13.88
C GLY A 139 -14.10 -7.30 13.74
N GLU A 140 -14.66 -6.95 12.59
CA GLU A 140 -15.38 -5.70 12.37
C GLU A 140 -16.91 -5.90 12.39
N GLU A 141 -17.65 -4.94 12.96
CA GLU A 141 -19.13 -4.95 12.96
C GLU A 141 -19.71 -4.32 11.69
N ASP A 142 -19.01 -3.32 11.13
CA ASP A 142 -19.44 -2.59 9.95
C ASP A 142 -18.74 -3.12 8.70
N GLY A 143 -19.52 -3.66 7.76
CA GLY A 143 -19.01 -4.02 6.43
C GLY A 143 -19.10 -2.85 5.44
N TYR A 144 -18.31 -2.93 4.38
CA TYR A 144 -18.48 -2.06 3.20
C TYR A 144 -19.19 -2.84 2.08
N TYR A 145 -19.62 -2.11 1.06
CA TYR A 145 -20.10 -2.75 -0.17
C TYR A 145 -19.48 -2.12 -1.40
N GLU A 146 -19.34 -2.91 -2.43
CA GLU A 146 -18.92 -2.47 -3.76
C GLU A 146 -19.97 -2.87 -4.77
N ASN A 147 -20.07 -2.09 -5.85
CA ASN A 147 -20.83 -2.54 -7.01
C ASN A 147 -19.94 -3.47 -7.82
N PHE A 148 -20.47 -4.62 -8.24
CA PHE A 148 -19.72 -5.57 -9.06
C PHE A 148 -20.47 -5.97 -10.33
N THR A 149 -19.68 -6.33 -11.34
CA THR A 149 -20.15 -7.09 -12.51
C THR A 149 -19.33 -8.36 -12.64
N LEU A 150 -20.01 -9.48 -12.90
CA LEU A 150 -19.39 -10.79 -13.03
C LEU A 150 -19.70 -11.36 -14.42
N THR A 151 -18.65 -11.73 -15.14
CA THR A 151 -18.71 -12.59 -16.34
C THR A 151 -18.14 -13.97 -16.00
N GLU A 152 -18.01 -14.86 -17.00
CA GLU A 152 -17.40 -16.19 -16.81
C GLU A 152 -16.00 -16.08 -16.18
N ASP A 153 -15.17 -15.21 -16.75
CA ASP A 153 -13.74 -15.11 -16.41
C ASP A 153 -13.34 -13.79 -15.75
N THR A 154 -14.27 -12.85 -15.56
CA THR A 154 -13.95 -11.51 -15.06
C THR A 154 -14.88 -11.08 -13.93
N LEU A 155 -14.28 -10.63 -12.83
CA LEU A 155 -14.95 -9.91 -11.76
C LEU A 155 -14.47 -8.46 -11.79
N THR A 156 -15.37 -7.52 -12.03
CA THR A 156 -15.06 -6.09 -11.99
C THR A 156 -15.71 -5.48 -10.75
N LEU A 157 -14.89 -4.87 -9.91
CA LEU A 157 -15.31 -4.10 -8.74
C LEU A 157 -15.27 -2.62 -9.09
N THR A 158 -16.32 -1.91 -8.69
CA THR A 158 -16.47 -0.48 -8.93
C THR A 158 -16.84 0.21 -7.63
N SER A 159 -16.17 1.33 -7.34
CA SER A 159 -16.44 2.09 -6.14
C SER A 159 -17.90 2.56 -6.12
N ASN A 160 -18.52 2.47 -4.94
CA ASN A 160 -19.80 3.09 -4.64
C ASN A 160 -19.63 4.53 -4.10
N SER A 161 -18.40 4.95 -3.82
CA SER A 161 -18.08 6.19 -3.12
C SER A 161 -17.10 7.01 -3.97
N LEU A 162 -17.44 8.27 -4.20
CA LEU A 162 -16.51 9.28 -4.75
C LEU A 162 -15.49 9.69 -3.66
N GLY A 163 -14.89 8.71 -2.99
CA GLY A 163 -13.88 8.87 -1.94
C GLY A 163 -12.45 8.84 -2.50
N GLU A 164 -11.50 9.23 -1.65
CA GLU A 164 -10.10 9.62 -1.95
C GLU A 164 -9.20 8.55 -2.61
N MET A 165 -9.71 7.36 -2.94
CA MET A 165 -8.93 6.24 -3.50
C MET A 165 -9.49 5.78 -4.85
N THR A 166 -9.68 6.73 -5.77
CA THR A 166 -10.24 6.44 -7.08
C THR A 166 -9.30 5.63 -7.97
N SER A 167 -7.97 5.64 -7.71
CA SER A 167 -7.00 4.92 -8.55
C SER A 167 -7.17 3.41 -8.54
N LEU A 168 -7.75 2.85 -7.48
CA LEU A 168 -7.98 1.41 -7.38
C LEU A 168 -9.14 0.93 -8.26
N TYR A 169 -10.01 1.83 -8.72
CA TYR A 169 -11.24 1.48 -9.42
C TYR A 169 -11.25 1.96 -10.89
N PRO A 170 -11.84 1.17 -11.83
CA PRO A 170 -12.36 -0.18 -11.60
C PRO A 170 -11.24 -1.19 -11.35
N THR A 171 -11.40 -2.04 -10.34
CA THR A 171 -10.50 -3.17 -10.14
C THR A 171 -11.03 -4.34 -10.95
N VAL A 172 -10.20 -4.89 -11.84
CA VAL A 172 -10.59 -6.00 -12.71
C VAL A 172 -9.80 -7.24 -12.31
N PHE A 173 -10.50 -8.23 -11.77
CA PHE A 173 -9.94 -9.54 -11.48
C PHE A 173 -10.23 -10.52 -12.61
N THR A 174 -9.25 -11.36 -12.90
CA THR A 174 -9.37 -12.49 -13.83
C THR A 174 -9.47 -13.78 -13.03
N ARG A 175 -10.38 -14.68 -13.43
CA ARG A 175 -10.49 -16.00 -12.83
C ARG A 175 -9.24 -16.81 -13.17
N VAL A 176 -8.67 -17.47 -12.18
CA VAL A 176 -7.59 -18.44 -12.37
C VAL A 176 -8.09 -19.81 -11.94
N ASN A 177 -7.91 -20.79 -12.84
CA ASN A 177 -8.29 -22.19 -12.66
C ASN A 177 -7.39 -22.91 -11.67
#